data_AF-A0A176X920-F1
#
_entry.id   AF-A0A176X920-F1
#
_cell.length_a   1.000
_cell.length_b   1.000
_cell.length_c   1.000
_cell.angle_alpha   90.00
_cell.angle_beta   90.00
_cell.angle_gamma   90.00
#
_symmetry.space_group_name_H-M   'P 1'
#
loop_
_entity.id
_entity.type
_entity.pdbx_description
1 polymer ?
#
loop_
_entity_poly.entity_id
_entity_poly.type
_entity_poly.pdbx_seq_one_letter_code
_entity_poly.pdbx_strand_id
1 'polypeptide(L)'
;MPNHIVPATAEGMPKFNRAAIMSDAWERYRYIRRQYSAKQIERGIVDASFSACLTTAWRVAKQNRAKAAEAAKVAKLAGTPAGERLRALRAALADTDTLSFRYSAAARRAAIKSEIASITAH
;
A
#
# COMPACT_ATOMS: atom_id res chain seq x y z
N MET A 1 -5.44 -26.37 32.94
CA MET A 1 -4.70 -25.72 31.83
C MET A 1 -4.52 -24.25 32.16
N PRO A 2 -3.29 -23.71 32.25
CA PRO A 2 -3.10 -22.29 32.50
C PRO A 2 -3.43 -21.51 31.21
N ASN A 3 -4.48 -20.70 31.25
CA ASN A 3 -4.75 -19.71 30.21
C ASN A 3 -3.71 -18.60 30.35
N HIS A 4 -2.68 -18.61 29.50
CA HIS A 4 -1.79 -17.46 29.37
C HIS A 4 -2.62 -16.26 28.89
N ILE A 5 -2.86 -15.31 29.79
CA ILE A 5 -3.42 -14.01 29.44
C ILE A 5 -2.36 -13.32 28.60
N VAL A 6 -2.56 -13.29 27.29
CA VAL A 6 -1.71 -12.56 26.36
C VAL A 6 -1.82 -11.07 26.71
N PRO A 7 -0.74 -10.39 27.11
CA PRO A 7 -0.80 -8.98 27.46
C PRO A 7 -1.27 -8.18 26.25
N ALA A 8 -2.33 -7.40 26.44
CA ALA A 8 -3.05 -6.68 25.38
C ALA A 8 -2.30 -5.46 24.81
N THR A 9 -1.01 -5.31 25.11
CA THR A 9 -0.27 -4.10 24.79
C THR A 9 1.13 -4.44 24.30
N ALA A 10 1.22 -4.83 23.03
CA ALA A 10 2.44 -4.59 22.27
C ALA A 10 2.57 -3.08 22.07
N GLU A 11 3.15 -2.36 23.03
CA GLU A 11 3.31 -0.89 23.08
C GLU A 11 4.06 -0.29 21.87
N GLY A 12 4.60 -1.10 20.97
CA GLY A 12 5.23 -0.66 19.72
C GLY A 12 4.40 -0.91 18.46
N MET A 13 3.27 -1.62 18.51
CA MET A 13 2.48 -1.89 17.31
C MET A 13 1.49 -0.78 17.02
N PRO A 14 1.59 -0.10 15.88
CA PRO A 14 0.66 0.96 15.56
C PRO A 14 -0.76 0.43 15.43
N LYS A 15 -1.69 1.06 16.16
CA LYS A 15 -3.07 0.61 16.23
C LYS A 15 -3.75 0.83 14.87
N PHE A 16 -3.98 -0.25 14.14
CA PHE A 16 -4.86 -0.20 12.97
C PHE A 16 -6.29 0.14 13.41
N ASN A 17 -6.98 0.99 12.67
CA ASN A 17 -8.39 1.27 12.90
C ASN A 17 -9.22 0.05 12.47
N ARG A 18 -9.47 -0.86 13.42
CA ARG A 18 -10.23 -2.10 13.19
C ARG A 18 -11.64 -1.83 12.70
N ALA A 19 -12.29 -0.77 13.20
CA ALA A 19 -13.64 -0.41 12.78
C ALA A 19 -13.68 0.00 11.30
N ALA A 20 -12.71 0.80 10.85
CA ALA A 20 -12.57 1.15 9.43
C ALA A 20 -12.30 -0.09 8.57
N ILE A 21 -11.38 -0.98 8.99
CA ILE A 21 -11.08 -2.22 8.26
C ILE A 21 -12.33 -3.11 8.13
N MET A 22 -13.11 -3.23 9.20
CA MET A 22 -14.36 -3.99 9.18
C MET A 22 -15.41 -3.34 8.28
N SER A 23 -15.52 -2.01 8.30
CA SER A 23 -16.41 -1.27 7.39
C SER A 23 -16.05 -1.52 5.93
N ASP A 24 -14.76 -1.39 5.57
CA ASP A 24 -14.25 -1.63 4.22
C ASP A 24 -14.51 -3.09 3.78
N ALA A 25 -14.34 -4.05 4.69
CA ALA A 25 -14.62 -5.45 4.41
C ALA A 25 -16.12 -5.68 4.12
N TRP A 26 -17.00 -5.06 4.89
CA TRP A 26 -18.45 -5.13 4.70
C TRP A 26 -18.92 -4.45 3.41
N GLU A 27 -18.33 -3.32 3.06
CA GLU A 27 -18.61 -2.64 1.80
C GLU A 27 -18.22 -3.51 0.60
N ARG A 28 -17.00 -4.06 0.61
CA ARG A 28 -16.52 -4.98 -0.43
C ARG A 28 -17.40 -6.22 -0.56
N TYR A 29 -17.77 -6.83 0.57
CA TYR A 29 -18.64 -7.99 0.59
C TYR A 29 -20.01 -7.69 -0.04
N ARG A 30 -20.64 -6.57 0.33
CA ARG A 30 -21.92 -6.13 -0.24
C ARG A 30 -21.80 -5.80 -1.73
N TYR A 31 -20.71 -5.14 -2.12
CA TYR A 31 -20.44 -4.82 -3.52
C TYR A 31 -20.34 -6.08 -4.38
N ILE A 32 -19.53 -7.06 -3.97
CA ILE A 32 -19.38 -8.33 -4.69
C ILE A 32 -20.73 -9.05 -4.81
N ARG A 33 -21.50 -9.13 -3.72
CA ARG A 33 -22.82 -9.76 -3.76
C ARG A 33 -23.86 -9.03 -4.61
N ARG A 34 -23.70 -7.72 -4.83
CA ARG A 34 -24.55 -6.94 -5.73
C ARG A 34 -24.14 -7.11 -7.18
N GLN A 35 -22.84 -7.21 -7.46
CA GLN A 35 -22.30 -7.19 -8.81
C GLN A 35 -22.27 -8.56 -9.49
N TYR A 36 -22.12 -9.64 -8.71
CA TYR A 36 -21.98 -10.99 -9.22
C TYR A 36 -23.24 -11.82 -8.94
N SER A 37 -23.68 -12.56 -9.95
CA SER A 37 -24.80 -13.50 -9.80
C SER A 37 -24.44 -14.68 -8.90
N ALA A 38 -25.44 -15.28 -8.24
CA ALA A 38 -25.23 -16.44 -7.37
C ALA A 38 -24.50 -17.59 -8.08
N LYS A 39 -24.81 -17.81 -9.37
CA LYS A 39 -24.17 -18.85 -10.19
C LYS A 39 -22.67 -18.60 -10.42
N GLN A 40 -22.23 -17.35 -10.48
CA GLN A 40 -20.79 -17.02 -10.61
C GLN A 40 -20.05 -17.26 -9.29
N ILE A 41 -20.71 -16.97 -8.17
CA ILE A 41 -20.16 -17.20 -6.83
C ILE A 41 -20.05 -18.70 -6.53
N GLU A 42 -21.10 -19.47 -6.84
CA GLU A 42 -21.13 -20.93 -6.65
C GLU A 42 -20.08 -21.64 -7.49
N ARG A 43 -19.83 -21.16 -8.72
CA ARG A 43 -18.77 -21.67 -9.59
C ARG A 43 -17.35 -21.26 -9.16
N GLY A 44 -17.20 -20.47 -8.10
CA GLY A 44 -15.92 -20.01 -7.60
C GLY A 44 -15.21 -18.99 -8.51
N ILE A 45 -15.93 -18.35 -9.44
CA ILE A 45 -15.35 -17.33 -10.33
C ILE A 45 -14.90 -16.11 -9.51
N VAL A 46 -15.62 -15.81 -8.43
CA VAL A 46 -15.27 -14.79 -7.45
C VAL A 46 -15.50 -15.33 -6.05
N ASP A 47 -14.48 -15.20 -5.20
CA ASP A 47 -14.62 -15.49 -3.77
C ASP A 47 -15.40 -14.37 -3.08
N ALA A 48 -16.70 -14.59 -2.91
CA ALA A 48 -17.61 -13.68 -2.22
C ALA A 48 -17.69 -13.95 -0.71
N SER A 49 -16.72 -14.68 -0.13
CA SER A 49 -16.66 -14.88 1.32
C SER A 49 -16.26 -13.58 2.04
N PHE A 50 -16.84 -13.37 3.22
CA PHE A 50 -16.47 -12.23 4.06
C PHE A 50 -15.00 -12.32 4.52
N SER A 51 -14.47 -13.53 4.73
CA SER A 51 -13.07 -13.75 5.11
C SER A 51 -12.08 -13.29 4.04
N ALA A 52 -12.37 -13.53 2.75
CA ALA A 52 -11.56 -13.01 1.64
C ALA A 52 -11.62 -11.48 1.56
N CYS A 53 -12.81 -10.90 1.74
CA CYS A 53 -12.99 -9.45 1.81
C CYS A 53 -12.20 -8.82 2.96
N LEU A 54 -12.25 -9.44 4.15
CA LEU A 54 -11.53 -9.00 5.34
C LEU A 54 -10.01 -9.09 5.15
N THR A 55 -9.52 -10.19 4.58
CA THR A 55 -8.09 -10.36 4.24
C THR A 55 -7.61 -9.27 3.30
N THR A 56 -8.42 -8.94 2.29
CA THR A 56 -8.13 -7.86 1.35
C THR A 56 -8.11 -6.49 2.04
N ALA A 57 -9.12 -6.19 2.87
CA ALA A 57 -9.17 -4.95 3.64
C ALA A 57 -7.93 -4.78 4.55
N TRP A 58 -7.49 -5.86 5.20
CA TRP A 58 -6.24 -5.87 5.97
C TRP A 58 -5.00 -5.60 5.14
N ARG A 59 -4.88 -6.19 3.94
CA ARG A 59 -3.76 -5.92 3.03
C ARG A 59 -3.73 -4.45 2.61
N VAL A 60 -4.88 -3.89 2.24
CA VAL A 60 -5.01 -2.49 1.86
C VAL A 60 -4.67 -1.57 3.03
N ALA A 61 -5.16 -1.84 4.23
CA ALA A 61 -4.84 -1.05 5.42
C ALA A 61 -3.33 -1.05 5.73
N LYS A 62 -2.67 -2.21 5.61
CA LYS A 62 -1.21 -2.32 5.75
C LYS A 62 -0.47 -1.51 4.69
N GLN A 63 -0.91 -1.59 3.43
CA GLN A 63 -0.31 -0.86 2.33
C GLN A 63 -0.48 0.66 2.49
N ASN A 64 -1.68 1.12 2.84
CA ASN A 64 -1.97 2.54 3.07
C ASN A 64 -1.14 3.09 4.23
N ARG A 65 -0.92 2.28 5.26
CA ARG A 65 -0.03 2.64 6.36
C ARG A 65 1.42 2.81 5.90
N ALA A 66 1.95 1.86 5.12
CA ALA A 66 3.30 1.96 4.57
C ALA A 66 3.44 3.23 3.71
N LYS A 67 2.47 3.48 2.83
CA LYS A 67 2.40 4.70 2.02
C LYS A 67 2.33 5.98 2.86
N ALA A 68 1.56 5.99 3.94
CA ALA A 68 1.46 7.13 4.84
C ALA A 68 2.78 7.40 5.59
N ALA A 69 3.50 6.35 5.99
CA ALA A 69 4.82 6.48 6.60
C ALA A 69 5.85 7.05 5.62
N GLU A 70 5.86 6.56 4.37
CA GLU A 70 6.68 7.13 3.29
C GLU A 70 6.31 8.60 3.01
N ALA A 71 5.02 8.91 2.92
CA ALA A 71 4.54 10.27 2.71
C ALA A 71 4.97 11.21 3.85
N ALA A 72 4.95 10.75 5.10
CA ALA A 72 5.45 11.52 6.25
C ALA A 72 6.96 11.77 6.17
N LYS A 73 7.77 10.79 5.74
CA LYS A 73 9.20 11.00 5.49
C LYS A 73 9.44 12.04 4.41
N VAL A 74 8.72 11.94 3.30
CA VAL A 74 8.80 12.90 2.18
C VAL A 74 8.36 14.29 2.63
N ALA A 75 7.30 14.40 3.44
CA ALA A 75 6.83 15.67 3.98
C ALA A 75 7.88 16.34 4.88
N LYS A 76 8.64 15.58 5.68
CA LYS A 76 9.75 16.11 6.49
C LYS A 76 10.88 16.70 5.63
N LEU A 77 11.08 16.16 4.42
CA LEU A 77 12.08 16.66 3.49
C LEU A 77 11.60 17.90 2.71
N ALA A 78 10.31 18.25 2.78
CA ALA A 78 9.78 19.41 2.07
C ALA A 78 10.47 20.71 2.53
N GLY A 79 10.93 21.52 1.57
CA GLY A 79 11.66 22.77 1.85
C GLY A 79 13.15 22.58 2.16
N THR A 80 13.67 21.35 2.15
CA THR A 80 15.11 21.08 2.26
C THR A 80 15.74 20.84 0.88
N PRO A 81 17.07 21.03 0.72
CA PRO A 81 17.76 20.68 -0.51
C PRO A 81 17.61 19.20 -0.91
N ALA A 82 17.50 18.30 0.07
CA ALA A 82 17.24 16.88 -0.17
C ALA A 82 15.82 16.64 -0.73
N GLY A 83 14.83 17.41 -0.28
CA GLY A 83 13.47 17.39 -0.83
C GLY A 83 13.38 17.93 -2.26
N GLU A 84 14.13 18.99 -2.58
CA GLU A 84 14.25 19.50 -3.95
C GLU A 84 14.88 18.45 -4.88
N ARG A 85 15.96 17.80 -4.43
CA ARG A 85 16.59 16.70 -5.17
C ARG A 85 15.64 15.52 -5.37
N LEU A 86 14.88 15.14 -4.34
CA LEU A 86 13.86 14.10 -4.44
C LEU A 86 12.77 14.46 -5.46
N ARG A 87 12.33 15.72 -5.50
CA ARG A 87 11.35 16.20 -6.49
C ARG A 87 11.92 16.13 -7.91
N ALA A 88 13.16 16.58 -8.10
CA ALA A 88 13.85 16.50 -9.39
C ALA A 88 14.01 15.05 -9.88
N LEU A 89 14.39 14.12 -8.99
CA LEU A 89 14.52 12.70 -9.33
C LEU A 89 13.18 12.06 -9.70
N ARG A 90 12.08 12.45 -9.03
CA ARG A 90 10.73 11.99 -9.38
C ARG A 90 10.28 12.49 -10.75
N ALA A 91 10.59 13.76 -11.08
CA ALA A 91 10.33 14.31 -12.42
C ALA A 91 11.14 13.56 -13.48
N ALA A 92 12.44 13.36 -13.25
CA ALA A 92 13.30 12.60 -14.16
C ALA A 92 12.85 11.15 -14.35
N LEU A 93 12.26 10.52 -13.32
CA LEU A 93 11.68 9.18 -13.44
C LEU A 93 10.45 9.19 -14.36
N ALA A 94 9.55 10.16 -14.19
CA ALA A 94 8.36 10.31 -15.03
C ALA A 94 8.75 10.54 -16.51
N ASP A 95 9.75 11.38 -16.76
CA ASP A 95 10.29 11.59 -18.11
C ASP A 95 10.86 10.28 -18.69
N THR A 96 11.54 9.49 -17.86
CA THR A 96 12.10 8.19 -18.28
C THR A 96 11.02 7.14 -18.60
N ASP A 97 9.84 7.25 -18.02
CA ASP A 97 8.69 6.38 -18.34
C ASP A 97 8.06 6.75 -19.69
N THR A 98 8.22 8.00 -20.16
CA THR A 98 7.76 8.43 -21.49
C THR A 98 8.76 8.16 -22.62
N LEU A 99 9.98 7.72 -22.30
CA LEU A 99 10.99 7.38 -23.31
C LEU A 99 10.56 6.17 -24.15
N SER A 100 10.74 6.28 -25.46
CA SER A 100 10.49 5.17 -26.39
C SER A 100 11.38 3.96 -26.07
N PHE A 101 10.91 2.77 -26.44
CA PHE A 101 11.62 1.48 -26.26
C PHE A 101 13.03 1.44 -26.87
N ARG A 102 13.40 2.41 -27.73
CA ARG A 102 14.74 2.54 -28.33
C ARG A 102 15.82 2.97 -27.34
N TYR A 103 15.43 3.60 -26.24
CA TYR A 103 16.35 3.99 -25.16
C TYR A 103 16.40 2.88 -24.11
N SER A 104 17.58 2.62 -23.54
CA SER A 104 17.76 1.72 -22.38
C SER A 104 17.21 2.34 -21.09
N ALA A 105 15.92 2.68 -21.11
CA ALA A 105 15.21 3.33 -20.01
C ALA A 105 15.23 2.48 -18.73
N ALA A 106 15.38 1.16 -18.85
CA ALA A 106 15.46 0.25 -17.70
C ALA A 106 16.63 0.57 -16.75
N ALA A 107 17.84 0.77 -17.28
CA ALA A 107 19.02 1.06 -16.46
C ALA A 107 18.91 2.44 -15.78
N ARG A 108 18.41 3.43 -16.54
CA ARG A 108 18.18 4.79 -16.03
C ARG A 108 17.10 4.81 -14.95
N ARG A 109 15.98 4.10 -15.13
CA ARG A 109 14.94 3.93 -14.09
C ARG A 109 15.51 3.27 -12.84
N ALA A 110 16.32 2.23 -12.98
CA ALA A 110 16.92 1.53 -11.84
C ALA A 110 17.85 2.46 -11.04
N ALA A 111 18.70 3.24 -11.72
CA ALA A 111 19.57 4.22 -11.08
C ALA A 111 18.77 5.30 -10.32
N ILE A 112 17.77 5.90 -10.96
CA ILE A 112 16.93 6.94 -10.32
C ILE A 112 16.17 6.37 -9.11
N LYS A 113 15.64 5.14 -9.22
CA LYS A 113 14.96 4.47 -8.09
C LYS A 113 15.91 4.20 -6.92
N SER A 114 17.16 3.81 -7.20
CA SER A 114 18.19 3.60 -6.17
C SER A 114 18.50 4.91 -5.42
N GLU A 115 18.62 6.03 -6.15
CA GLU A 115 18.90 7.34 -5.56
C GLU A 115 17.71 7.88 -4.74
N ILE A 116 16.48 7.63 -5.18
CA ILE A 116 15.28 7.94 -4.38
C ILE A 116 15.27 7.10 -3.09
N ALA A 117 15.67 5.82 -3.17
CA ALA A 117 15.73 4.95 -1.99
C ALA A 117 16.78 5.43 -0.99
N SER A 118 17.95 5.88 -1.42
CA SER A 118 18.98 6.40 -0.51
C SER A 118 18.54 7.69 0.20
N ILE A 119 17.83 8.59 -0.48
CA ILE A 119 17.31 9.83 0.12
C ILE A 119 16.19 9.55 1.14
N THR A 120 15.40 8.50 0.94
CA THR A 120 14.25 8.16 1.81
C THR A 120 14.56 7.11 2.89
N ALA A 121 15.77 6.55 2.88
CA ALA A 121 16.26 5.61 3.88
C ALA A 121 16.62 6.29 5.21
N HIS A 122 17.08 7.55 5.15
CA HIS A 122 17.40 8.41 6.30
C HIS A 122 16.18 9.21 6.77
#